data_AF-A0A7J9N9L7-F1
#
_entry.id   AF-A0A7J9N9L7-F1
#
_cell.length_a   1.000
_cell.length_b   1.000
_cell.length_c   1.000
_cell.angle_alpha   90.00
_cell.angle_beta   90.00
_cell.angle_gamma   90.00
#
_symmetry.space_group_name_H-M   'P 1'
#
loop_
_entity.id
_entity.type
_entity.pdbx_description
1 polymer ?
#
loop_
_entity_poly.entity_id
_entity_poly.type
_entity_poly.pdbx_seq_one_letter_code
_entity_poly.pdbx_strand_id
1 'polypeptide(L)'
;MVKPMLEETITELCSEMLPGADCLKVADLGCSAGPNALLVVSEIIDTIDETCRRLKHPPPCLQAFLNDLPGNDFNAIFKYLLPSFYDRLEIEKGNKFAINKCFVAGVAGSFYGRLFPPNSLHFVHSSYAIMWISKAPKELVTKAGTALNKDNIYVAKTSPHAVFEAYLDQFKRDFTLFLRCRADEIVPNGRMLLTTMGSIKSNDPLTIWEFVGLKLHDMVAE
;
A
#
# COMPACT_ATOMS: atom_id res chain seq x y z
N MET A 1 3.43 -13.97 6.85
CA MET A 1 3.34 -14.58 5.50
C MET A 1 3.90 -13.66 4.41
N VAL A 2 3.79 -12.33 4.52
CA VAL A 2 4.27 -11.39 3.48
C VAL A 2 5.79 -11.18 3.48
N LYS A 3 6.44 -11.19 4.65
CA LYS A 3 7.88 -10.93 4.79
C LYS A 3 8.78 -11.76 3.85
N PRO A 4 8.63 -13.10 3.73
CA PRO A 4 9.43 -13.88 2.79
C PRO A 4 9.25 -13.46 1.32
N MET A 5 8.03 -13.11 0.91
CA MET A 5 7.76 -12.62 -0.45
C MET A 5 8.40 -11.25 -0.70
N LEU A 6 8.41 -10.38 0.32
CA LEU A 6 9.10 -9.09 0.26
C LEU A 6 10.61 -9.31 0.11
N GLU A 7 11.21 -10.15 0.95
CA GLU A 7 12.64 -10.47 0.92
C GLU A 7 13.06 -11.04 -0.44
N GLU A 8 12.29 -11.99 -0.98
CA GLU A 8 12.52 -12.58 -2.31
C GLU A 8 12.43 -11.52 -3.41
N THR A 9 11.37 -10.71 -3.43
CA THR A 9 11.17 -9.68 -4.47
C THR A 9 12.27 -8.62 -4.45
N ILE A 10 12.69 -8.16 -3.25
CA ILE A 10 13.78 -7.19 -3.11
C ILE A 10 15.12 -7.80 -3.48
N THR A 11 15.34 -9.07 -3.16
CA THR A 11 16.55 -9.81 -3.56
C THR A 11 16.70 -9.88 -5.08
N GLU A 12 15.61 -10.22 -5.78
CA GLU A 12 15.57 -10.26 -7.25
C GLU A 12 15.83 -8.86 -7.84
N LEU A 13 15.11 -7.85 -7.34
CA LEU A 13 15.28 -6.46 -7.75
C LEU A 13 16.74 -6.01 -7.61
N CYS A 14 17.36 -6.27 -6.46
CA CYS A 14 18.74 -5.90 -6.20
C CYS A 14 19.71 -6.61 -7.15
N SER A 15 19.48 -7.89 -7.42
CA SER A 15 20.35 -8.67 -8.31
C SER A 15 20.33 -8.14 -9.75
N GLU A 16 19.21 -7.60 -10.20
CA GLU A 16 19.05 -7.00 -11.53
C GLU A 16 19.51 -5.54 -11.60
N MET A 17 19.29 -4.75 -10.54
CA MET A 17 19.41 -3.28 -10.59
C MET A 17 20.65 -2.69 -9.92
N LEU A 18 21.27 -3.39 -8.95
CA LEU A 18 22.45 -2.88 -8.24
C LEU A 18 23.64 -2.53 -9.17
N PRO A 19 23.89 -3.23 -10.29
CA PRO A 19 24.97 -2.88 -11.21
C PRO A 19 24.86 -1.52 -11.93
N GLY A 20 23.90 -0.66 -11.60
CA GLY A 20 23.76 0.67 -12.22
C GLY A 20 22.95 1.70 -11.43
N ALA A 21 22.60 1.43 -10.17
CA ALA A 21 21.75 2.33 -9.37
C ALA A 21 22.47 2.78 -8.08
N ASP A 22 22.85 4.05 -8.04
CA ASP A 22 23.43 4.69 -6.84
C ASP A 22 22.38 4.89 -5.73
N CYS A 23 21.09 4.93 -6.09
CA CYS A 23 19.98 5.09 -5.17
C CYS A 23 18.74 4.28 -5.60
N LEU A 24 18.28 3.39 -4.73
CA LEU A 24 17.02 2.70 -4.86
C LEU A 24 15.90 3.58 -4.30
N LYS A 25 14.85 3.76 -5.11
CA LYS A 25 13.66 4.54 -4.77
C LYS A 25 12.49 3.60 -4.57
N VAL A 26 11.92 3.59 -3.37
CA VAL A 26 10.85 2.67 -2.98
C VAL A 26 9.66 3.47 -2.48
N ALA A 27 8.44 2.99 -2.74
CA ALA A 27 7.22 3.63 -2.23
C ALA A 27 6.33 2.62 -1.51
N ASP A 28 5.84 3.00 -0.33
CA ASP A 28 4.76 2.31 0.39
C ASP A 28 3.46 3.09 0.19
N LEU A 29 2.50 2.49 -0.53
CA LEU A 29 1.24 3.12 -0.91
C LEU A 29 0.11 2.69 0.02
N GLY A 30 -0.41 3.63 0.80
CA GLY A 30 -1.35 3.39 1.89
C GLY A 30 -0.65 3.05 3.20
N CYS A 31 0.35 3.86 3.58
CA CYS A 31 1.21 3.61 4.73
C CYS A 31 0.50 3.80 6.09
N SER A 32 -0.64 4.50 6.13
CA SER A 32 -1.31 4.96 7.34
C SER A 32 -0.37 5.83 8.21
N ALA A 33 -0.61 5.88 9.52
CA ALA A 33 0.17 6.67 10.49
C ALA A 33 0.84 5.83 11.59
N GLY A 34 0.72 4.50 11.50
CA GLY A 34 1.23 3.57 12.51
C GLY A 34 2.69 3.15 12.31
N PRO A 35 3.27 2.41 13.27
CA PRO A 35 4.66 1.93 13.19
C PRO A 35 4.93 1.01 11.98
N ASN A 36 3.88 0.38 11.44
CA ASN A 36 3.98 -0.51 10.28
C ASN A 36 4.55 0.20 9.03
N ALA A 37 4.31 1.51 8.87
CA ALA A 37 4.80 2.30 7.74
C ALA A 37 6.34 2.24 7.62
N LEU A 38 7.05 2.32 8.75
CA LEU A 38 8.52 2.28 8.79
C LEU A 38 9.06 0.87 8.96
N LEU A 39 8.25 -0.08 9.44
CA LEU A 39 8.65 -1.47 9.56
C LEU A 39 8.96 -2.07 8.18
N VAL A 40 8.11 -1.83 7.18
CA VAL A 40 8.36 -2.31 5.80
C VAL A 40 9.66 -1.72 5.24
N VAL A 41 9.94 -0.45 5.51
CA VAL A 41 11.19 0.20 5.08
C VAL A 41 12.40 -0.46 5.76
N SER A 42 12.31 -0.79 7.05
CA SER A 42 13.35 -1.53 7.79
C SER A 42 13.65 -2.88 7.14
N GLU A 43 12.61 -3.66 6.84
CA GLU A 43 12.73 -4.98 6.22
C GLU A 43 13.36 -4.90 4.82
N ILE A 44 13.03 -3.86 4.05
CA ILE A 44 13.65 -3.60 2.75
C ILE A 44 15.15 -3.28 2.92
N ILE A 45 15.51 -2.43 3.89
CA ILE A 45 16.92 -2.10 4.18
C ILE A 45 17.70 -3.36 4.55
N ASP A 46 17.16 -4.19 5.44
CA ASP A 46 17.79 -5.42 5.89
C ASP A 46 18.06 -6.37 4.73
N THR A 47 17.06 -6.55 3.86
CA THR A 47 17.17 -7.39 2.67
C THR A 47 18.20 -6.86 1.67
N ILE A 48 18.22 -5.53 1.44
CA ILE A 48 19.22 -4.89 0.57
C ILE A 48 20.62 -5.12 1.11
N ASP A 49 20.86 -4.88 2.40
CA ASP A 49 22.17 -5.03 3.02
C ASP A 49 22.66 -6.49 2.96
N GLU A 50 21.80 -7.45 3.23
CA GLU A 50 22.10 -8.88 3.10
C GLU A 50 22.45 -9.27 1.66
N THR A 51 21.65 -8.81 0.70
CA THR A 51 21.87 -9.08 -0.71
C THR A 51 23.17 -8.47 -1.20
N CYS A 52 23.44 -7.22 -0.83
CA CYS A 52 24.68 -6.51 -1.16
C CYS A 52 25.91 -7.22 -0.59
N ARG A 53 25.86 -7.68 0.67
CA ARG A 53 26.94 -8.48 1.27
C ARG A 53 27.20 -9.76 0.49
N ARG A 54 26.15 -10.47 0.08
CA ARG A 54 26.27 -11.70 -0.73
C ARG A 54 26.88 -11.43 -2.11
N LEU A 55 26.48 -10.33 -2.73
CA LEU A 55 26.97 -9.91 -4.05
C LEU A 55 28.34 -9.19 -4.00
N LYS A 56 28.89 -8.96 -2.80
CA LYS A 56 30.12 -8.17 -2.58
C LYS A 56 30.03 -6.78 -3.21
N HIS A 57 28.84 -6.18 -3.16
CA HIS A 57 28.54 -4.86 -3.68
C HIS A 57 28.32 -3.87 -2.52
N PRO A 58 28.76 -2.60 -2.61
CA PRO A 58 28.40 -1.60 -1.61
C PRO A 58 26.87 -1.36 -1.62
N PRO A 59 26.22 -1.21 -0.46
CA PRO A 59 24.78 -0.95 -0.45
C PRO A 59 24.48 0.46 -1.01
N PRO A 60 23.48 0.60 -1.89
CA PRO A 60 23.08 1.87 -2.48
C PRO A 60 22.41 2.76 -1.42
N CYS A 61 22.19 4.02 -1.75
CA CYS A 61 21.27 4.85 -0.96
C CYS A 61 19.83 4.37 -1.15
N LEU A 62 19.00 4.49 -0.12
CA LEU A 62 17.57 4.22 -0.17
C LEU A 62 16.80 5.52 0.00
N GLN A 63 15.88 5.80 -0.93
CA GLN A 63 14.87 6.83 -0.77
C GLN A 63 13.50 6.15 -0.65
N ALA A 64 12.89 6.24 0.53
CA ALA A 64 11.60 5.65 0.84
C ALA A 64 10.49 6.73 0.85
N PHE A 65 9.46 6.51 0.06
CA PHE A 65 8.28 7.36 0.00
C PHE A 65 7.13 6.70 0.76
N LEU A 66 6.63 7.38 1.78
CA LEU A 66 5.43 6.98 2.53
C LEU A 66 4.25 7.74 1.92
N ASN A 67 3.38 7.02 1.22
CA ASN A 67 2.18 7.60 0.60
C ASN A 67 0.92 7.24 1.37
N ASP A 68 0.06 8.23 1.54
CA ASP A 68 -1.32 8.05 1.95
C ASP A 68 -2.15 9.26 1.47
N LEU A 69 -3.47 9.24 1.73
CA LEU A 69 -4.36 10.36 1.45
C LEU A 69 -3.94 11.62 2.22
N PRO A 70 -4.27 12.83 1.74
CA PRO A 70 -3.94 14.08 2.44
C PRO A 70 -4.48 14.20 3.86
N GLY A 71 -5.51 13.42 4.21
CA GLY A 71 -6.06 13.36 5.57
C GLY A 71 -5.27 12.47 6.55
N ASN A 72 -4.24 11.75 6.09
CA ASN A 72 -3.41 10.92 6.96
C ASN A 72 -2.56 11.76 7.91
N ASP A 73 -2.30 11.22 9.10
CA ASP A 73 -1.47 11.90 10.10
C ASP A 73 0.03 11.65 9.87
N PHE A 74 0.57 12.28 8.83
CA PHE A 74 2.02 12.28 8.57
C PHE A 74 2.82 12.93 9.71
N ASN A 75 2.20 13.83 10.49
CA ASN A 75 2.87 14.45 11.62
C ASN A 75 3.20 13.40 12.70
N ALA A 76 2.29 12.45 12.94
CA ALA A 76 2.55 11.37 13.88
C ALA A 76 3.78 10.55 13.46
N ILE A 77 3.90 10.23 12.17
CA ILE A 77 5.06 9.51 11.63
C ILE A 77 6.33 10.32 11.82
N PHE A 78 6.36 11.56 11.31
CA PHE A 78 7.61 12.34 11.24
C PHE A 78 8.07 12.86 12.60
N LYS A 79 7.15 13.16 13.52
CA LYS A 79 7.51 13.66 14.85
C LYS A 79 7.88 12.56 15.82
N TYR A 80 7.18 11.42 15.78
CA TYR A 80 7.28 10.43 16.85
C TYR A 80 7.93 9.12 16.40
N LEU A 81 7.71 8.66 15.18
CA LEU A 81 8.20 7.36 14.71
C LEU A 81 9.56 7.49 14.01
N LEU A 82 9.70 8.48 13.13
CA LEU A 82 10.89 8.64 12.29
C LEU A 82 12.19 8.86 13.07
N PRO A 83 12.25 9.67 14.15
CA PRO A 83 13.47 9.80 14.94
C PRO A 83 13.93 8.46 15.54
N SER A 84 12.99 7.73 16.18
CA SER A 84 13.28 6.43 16.76
C SER A 84 13.71 5.38 15.73
N PHE A 85 13.20 5.49 14.50
CA PHE A 85 13.59 4.62 13.39
C PHE A 85 15.04 4.88 12.97
N TYR A 86 15.43 6.15 12.86
CA TYR A 86 16.81 6.50 12.54
C TYR A 86 17.79 6.13 13.65
N ASP A 87 17.43 6.35 14.92
CA ASP A 87 18.26 5.94 16.06
C ASP A 87 18.54 4.43 16.03
N ARG A 88 17.51 3.61 15.75
CA ARG A 88 17.68 2.15 15.59
C ARG A 88 18.61 1.79 14.44
N LEU A 89 18.42 2.42 13.27
CA LEU A 89 19.28 2.18 12.11
C LEU A 89 20.75 2.52 12.40
N GLU A 90 21.04 3.57 13.16
CA GLU A 90 22.41 3.90 13.55
C GLU A 90 23.03 2.85 14.49
N ILE A 91 22.26 2.36 15.45
CA ILE A 91 22.70 1.32 16.39
C ILE A 91 22.97 -0.01 15.66
N GLU A 92 22.05 -0.43 14.78
CA GLU A 92 22.09 -1.76 14.16
C GLU A 92 23.04 -1.85 12.97
N LYS A 93 23.16 -0.77 12.18
CA LYS A 93 23.94 -0.75 10.92
C LYS A 93 25.26 0.00 11.03
N GLY A 94 25.52 0.61 12.18
CA GLY A 94 26.75 1.34 12.48
C GLY A 94 26.61 2.85 12.27
N ASN A 95 27.41 3.59 13.05
CA ASN A 95 27.43 5.05 13.08
C ASN A 95 27.46 5.64 11.65
N LYS A 96 26.44 6.44 11.32
CA LYS A 96 26.22 7.15 10.04
C LYS A 96 25.52 6.38 8.90
N PHE A 97 24.98 5.18 9.11
CA PHE A 97 24.18 4.52 8.05
C PHE A 97 22.90 5.33 7.73
N ALA A 98 22.10 5.66 8.74
CA ALA A 98 20.86 6.42 8.59
C ALA A 98 21.08 7.77 7.87
N ILE A 99 22.06 8.55 8.35
CA ILE A 99 22.38 9.89 7.84
C ILE A 99 22.84 9.88 6.38
N ASN A 100 23.53 8.83 5.93
CA ASN A 100 24.13 8.81 4.60
C ASN A 100 23.39 7.95 3.58
N LYS A 101 22.52 7.04 4.02
CA LYS A 101 21.96 6.00 3.15
C LYS A 101 20.45 5.80 3.21
N CYS A 102 19.69 6.46 4.10
CA CYS A 102 18.24 6.29 4.16
C CYS A 102 17.47 7.62 4.26
N PHE A 103 16.71 7.95 3.21
CA PHE A 103 15.95 9.19 3.11
C PHE A 103 14.45 8.89 3.05
N VAL A 104 13.70 9.31 4.07
CA VAL A 104 12.24 9.10 4.11
C VAL A 104 11.51 10.39 3.73
N ALA A 105 10.51 10.29 2.86
CA ALA A 105 9.65 11.40 2.45
C ALA A 105 8.17 11.02 2.47
N GLY A 106 7.31 11.98 2.80
CA GLY A 106 5.85 11.82 2.69
C GLY A 106 5.32 12.24 1.33
N VAL A 107 4.33 11.50 0.82
CA VAL A 107 3.64 11.82 -0.44
C VAL A 107 2.14 11.79 -0.19
N ALA A 108 1.53 12.97 -0.09
CA ALA A 108 0.10 13.11 0.12
C ALA A 108 -0.65 13.02 -1.23
N GLY A 109 -1.56 12.05 -1.36
CA GLY A 109 -2.37 11.89 -2.56
C GLY A 109 -2.97 10.50 -2.70
N SER A 110 -4.02 10.38 -3.52
CA SER A 110 -4.60 9.07 -3.84
C SER A 110 -3.69 8.29 -4.79
N PHE A 111 -3.36 7.05 -4.43
CA PHE A 111 -2.64 6.14 -5.31
C PHE A 111 -3.45 5.70 -6.53
N TYR A 112 -4.74 6.04 -6.65
CA TYR A 112 -5.48 5.83 -7.89
C TYR A 112 -5.11 6.84 -8.98
N GLY A 113 -4.35 7.88 -8.63
CA GLY A 113 -3.74 8.82 -9.57
C GLY A 113 -2.21 8.69 -9.64
N ARG A 114 -1.62 9.60 -10.44
CA ARG A 114 -0.18 9.79 -10.52
C ARG A 114 0.33 10.47 -9.25
N LEU A 115 1.38 9.91 -8.67
CA LEU A 115 2.06 10.40 -7.47
C LEU A 115 3.53 10.74 -7.74
N PHE A 116 4.13 10.09 -8.73
CA PHE A 116 5.55 10.18 -9.01
C PHE A 116 5.83 10.52 -10.49
N PRO A 117 7.00 11.11 -10.80
CA PRO A 117 7.46 11.25 -12.18
C PRO A 117 7.59 9.88 -12.88
N PRO A 118 7.50 9.84 -14.22
CA PRO A 118 7.70 8.60 -14.96
C PRO A 118 9.08 7.98 -14.68
N ASN A 119 9.17 6.65 -14.64
CA ASN A 119 10.42 5.90 -14.45
C ASN A 119 11.25 6.38 -13.24
N SER A 120 10.61 6.60 -12.10
CA SER A 120 11.27 7.12 -10.90
C SER A 120 11.29 6.16 -9.73
N LEU A 121 10.47 5.11 -9.74
CA LEU A 121 10.40 4.12 -8.66
C LEU A 121 11.00 2.79 -9.10
N HIS A 122 11.78 2.18 -8.21
CA HIS A 122 12.36 0.84 -8.41
C HIS A 122 11.46 -0.23 -7.79
N PHE A 123 10.82 0.10 -6.66
CA PHE A 123 9.94 -0.80 -5.95
C PHE A 123 8.67 -0.09 -5.46
N VAL A 124 7.53 -0.76 -5.57
CA VAL A 124 6.27 -0.32 -4.99
C VAL A 124 5.73 -1.42 -4.07
N HIS A 125 5.46 -1.06 -2.83
CA HIS A 125 4.74 -1.89 -1.87
C HIS A 125 3.36 -1.28 -1.62
N SER A 126 2.35 -2.13 -1.43
CA SER A 126 1.08 -1.73 -0.86
C SER A 126 0.48 -2.90 -0.11
N SER A 127 0.12 -2.68 1.15
CA SER A 127 -0.46 -3.72 2.00
C SER A 127 -1.74 -3.20 2.63
N TYR A 128 -2.84 -3.92 2.43
CA TYR A 128 -4.13 -3.60 3.03
C TYR A 128 -4.64 -2.18 2.70
N ALA A 129 -4.33 -1.69 1.50
CA ALA A 129 -4.83 -0.40 1.02
C ALA A 129 -5.71 -0.50 -0.24
N ILE A 130 -5.38 -1.40 -1.17
CA ILE A 130 -6.02 -1.48 -2.49
C ILE A 130 -7.50 -1.91 -2.44
N MET A 131 -7.95 -2.56 -1.37
CA MET A 131 -9.36 -2.89 -1.19
C MET A 131 -10.26 -1.68 -0.92
N TRP A 132 -9.68 -0.52 -0.58
CA TRP A 132 -10.43 0.72 -0.40
C TRP A 132 -10.69 1.41 -1.72
N ILE A 133 -11.85 1.16 -2.31
CA ILE A 133 -12.30 1.80 -3.55
C ILE A 133 -12.34 3.33 -3.45
N SER A 134 -12.14 4.01 -4.58
CA SER A 134 -12.01 5.47 -4.64
C SER A 134 -13.28 6.22 -4.23
N LYS A 135 -14.44 5.57 -4.33
CA LYS A 135 -15.77 6.10 -4.00
C LYS A 135 -16.78 4.96 -3.93
N ALA A 136 -17.89 5.20 -3.24
CA ALA A 136 -19.06 4.32 -3.32
C ALA A 136 -19.54 4.21 -4.79
N PRO A 137 -19.88 2.99 -5.27
CA PRO A 137 -20.40 2.83 -6.63
C PRO A 137 -21.67 3.66 -6.82
N LYS A 138 -21.72 4.42 -7.91
CA LYS A 138 -22.84 5.33 -8.20
C LYS A 138 -24.14 4.56 -8.47
N GLU A 139 -23.97 3.34 -8.96
CA GLU A 139 -25.02 2.41 -9.31
C GLU A 139 -25.80 1.93 -8.08
N LEU A 140 -25.30 2.11 -6.85
CA LEU A 140 -26.00 1.75 -5.61
C LEU A 140 -27.25 2.59 -5.33
N VAL A 141 -27.44 3.72 -6.02
CA VAL A 141 -28.63 4.54 -5.95
C VAL A 141 -29.28 4.57 -7.33
N THR A 142 -30.56 4.19 -7.41
CA THR A 142 -31.29 4.23 -8.67
C THR A 142 -31.51 5.66 -9.14
N LYS A 143 -31.87 5.84 -10.41
CA LYS A 143 -32.25 7.16 -10.96
C LYS A 143 -33.44 7.80 -10.23
N ALA A 144 -34.28 6.99 -9.57
CA ALA A 144 -35.40 7.45 -8.76
C ALA A 144 -34.99 7.82 -7.31
N GLY A 145 -33.69 7.78 -6.99
CA GLY A 145 -33.17 8.08 -5.65
C GLY A 145 -33.32 6.94 -4.63
N THR A 146 -33.74 5.75 -5.07
CA THR A 146 -33.90 4.61 -4.17
C THR A 146 -32.58 3.85 -3.99
N ALA A 147 -32.23 3.51 -2.75
CA ALA A 147 -31.06 2.69 -2.46
C ALA A 147 -31.28 1.24 -2.92
N LEU A 148 -30.31 0.68 -3.64
CA LEU A 148 -30.30 -0.73 -4.04
C LEU A 148 -29.88 -1.65 -2.90
N ASN A 149 -28.96 -1.21 -2.04
CA ASN A 149 -28.42 -2.01 -0.95
C ASN A 149 -29.12 -1.67 0.37
N LYS A 150 -30.43 -1.88 0.44
CA LYS A 150 -31.20 -1.59 1.66
C LYS A 150 -30.66 -2.39 2.84
N ASP A 151 -30.69 -1.77 4.02
CA ASP A 151 -30.29 -2.35 5.31
C ASP A 151 -28.83 -2.81 5.40
N ASN A 152 -28.00 -2.46 4.41
CA ASN A 152 -26.61 -2.89 4.32
C ASN A 152 -25.71 -1.71 3.94
N ILE A 153 -24.56 -1.60 4.62
CA ILE A 153 -23.56 -0.55 4.35
C ILE A 153 -22.48 -0.98 3.34
N TYR A 154 -22.42 -2.29 3.04
CA TYR A 154 -21.47 -2.90 2.12
C TYR A 154 -22.11 -4.15 1.48
N VAL A 155 -21.37 -4.87 0.64
CA VAL A 155 -21.79 -6.17 0.12
C VAL A 155 -22.02 -7.15 1.29
N ALA A 156 -23.23 -7.68 1.39
CA ALA A 156 -23.67 -8.62 2.41
C ALA A 156 -24.46 -9.78 1.77
N LYS A 157 -24.79 -10.81 2.55
CA LYS A 157 -25.54 -11.98 2.05
C LYS A 157 -26.94 -11.62 1.53
N THR A 158 -27.53 -10.57 2.08
CA THR A 158 -28.86 -10.06 1.70
C THR A 158 -28.80 -9.06 0.54
N SER A 159 -27.61 -8.66 0.09
CA SER A 159 -27.46 -7.72 -1.02
C SER A 159 -27.92 -8.34 -2.34
N PRO A 160 -28.65 -7.59 -3.19
CA PRO A 160 -29.00 -8.06 -4.52
C PRO A 160 -27.76 -8.13 -5.43
N HIS A 161 -27.80 -8.99 -6.46
CA HIS A 161 -26.66 -9.22 -7.36
C HIS A 161 -26.08 -7.94 -7.97
N ALA A 162 -26.93 -6.97 -8.34
CA ALA A 162 -26.51 -5.69 -8.88
C ALA A 162 -25.55 -4.90 -7.96
N VAL A 163 -25.62 -5.11 -6.64
CA VAL A 163 -24.68 -4.50 -5.68
C VAL A 163 -23.28 -5.13 -5.82
N PHE A 164 -23.21 -6.45 -5.94
CA PHE A 164 -21.93 -7.14 -6.17
C PHE A 164 -21.27 -6.68 -7.47
N GLU A 165 -22.03 -6.58 -8.56
CA GLU A 165 -21.55 -6.08 -9.84
C GLU A 165 -21.07 -4.64 -9.75
N ALA A 166 -21.83 -3.75 -9.08
CA ALA A 166 -21.45 -2.36 -8.91
C ALA A 166 -20.11 -2.19 -8.15
N TYR A 167 -19.91 -2.95 -7.07
CA TYR A 167 -18.64 -2.95 -6.32
C TYR A 167 -17.50 -3.53 -7.15
N LEU A 168 -17.73 -4.63 -7.87
CA LEU A 168 -16.72 -5.26 -8.72
C LEU A 168 -16.29 -4.30 -9.86
N ASP A 169 -17.24 -3.63 -10.49
CA ASP A 169 -16.94 -2.69 -11.58
C ASP A 169 -16.20 -1.45 -11.08
N GLN A 170 -16.56 -0.95 -9.90
CA GLN A 170 -15.83 0.14 -9.27
C GLN A 170 -14.39 -0.29 -8.92
N PHE A 171 -14.20 -1.46 -8.32
CA PHE A 171 -12.88 -2.01 -8.02
C PHE A 171 -12.05 -2.22 -9.30
N LYS A 172 -12.63 -2.78 -10.37
CA LYS A 172 -11.93 -2.97 -11.66
C LYS A 172 -11.44 -1.64 -12.24
N ARG A 173 -12.28 -0.60 -12.22
CA ARG A 173 -11.90 0.74 -12.70
C ARG A 173 -10.73 1.30 -11.87
N ASP A 174 -10.88 1.26 -10.55
CA ASP A 174 -9.90 1.80 -9.62
C ASP A 174 -8.56 1.04 -9.69
N PHE A 175 -8.60 -0.29 -9.68
CA PHE A 175 -7.41 -1.12 -9.78
C PHE A 175 -6.72 -0.99 -11.14
N THR A 176 -7.49 -0.86 -12.23
CA THR A 176 -6.91 -0.58 -13.56
C THR A 176 -6.19 0.77 -13.59
N LEU A 177 -6.78 1.81 -12.99
CA LEU A 177 -6.14 3.13 -12.89
C LEU A 177 -4.87 3.07 -12.04
N PHE A 178 -4.92 2.38 -10.91
CA PHE A 178 -3.75 2.12 -10.07
C PHE A 178 -2.62 1.47 -10.89
N LEU A 179 -2.89 0.34 -11.56
CA LEU A 179 -1.89 -0.38 -12.34
C LEU A 179 -1.31 0.48 -13.48
N ARG A 180 -2.14 1.26 -14.18
CA ARG A 180 -1.66 2.19 -15.23
C ARG A 180 -0.74 3.26 -14.67
N CYS A 181 -1.13 3.90 -13.56
CA CYS A 181 -0.29 4.91 -12.93
C CYS A 181 1.04 4.32 -12.45
N ARG A 182 1.02 3.12 -11.86
CA ARG A 182 2.24 2.44 -11.43
C ARG A 182 3.12 2.01 -12.60
N ALA A 183 2.55 1.56 -13.70
CA ALA A 183 3.30 1.21 -14.90
C ALA A 183 4.08 2.39 -15.49
N ASP A 184 3.53 3.61 -15.43
CA ASP A 184 4.25 4.81 -15.88
C ASP A 184 5.38 5.21 -14.91
N GLU A 185 5.21 4.96 -13.62
CA GLU A 185 6.09 5.46 -12.55
C GLU A 185 7.24 4.51 -12.22
N ILE A 186 7.03 3.21 -12.39
CA ILE A 186 8.01 2.17 -12.13
C ILE A 186 8.96 2.08 -13.32
N VAL A 187 10.26 2.06 -13.02
CA VAL A 187 11.34 1.86 -14.02
C VAL A 187 11.22 0.51 -14.71
N PRO A 188 11.78 0.33 -15.91
CA PRO A 188 11.94 -1.00 -16.50
C PRO A 188 12.63 -1.96 -15.51
N ASN A 189 12.11 -3.19 -15.40
CA ASN A 189 12.53 -4.22 -14.43
C ASN A 189 12.27 -3.88 -12.94
N GLY A 190 11.65 -2.74 -12.65
CA GLY A 190 11.15 -2.44 -11.32
C GLY A 190 10.06 -3.44 -10.89
N ARG A 191 9.88 -3.58 -9.58
CA ARG A 191 8.99 -4.59 -8.99
C ARG A 191 7.88 -3.95 -8.18
N MET A 192 6.78 -4.67 -8.04
CA MET A 192 5.65 -4.24 -7.21
C MET A 192 5.12 -5.44 -6.41
N LEU A 193 4.96 -5.27 -5.10
CA LEU A 193 4.37 -6.26 -4.20
C LEU A 193 3.09 -5.72 -3.59
N LEU A 194 1.98 -6.43 -3.85
CA LEU A 194 0.65 -6.04 -3.41
C LEU A 194 0.06 -7.09 -2.48
N THR A 195 -0.35 -6.68 -1.29
CA THR A 195 -1.14 -7.52 -0.38
C THR A 195 -2.50 -6.87 -0.15
N THR A 196 -3.58 -7.61 -0.33
CA THR A 196 -4.94 -7.11 -0.11
C THR A 196 -5.82 -8.19 0.49
N MET A 197 -6.91 -7.79 1.14
CA MET A 197 -7.99 -8.73 1.47
C MET A 197 -8.66 -9.23 0.18
N GLY A 198 -8.95 -10.52 0.14
CA GLY A 198 -9.70 -11.18 -0.91
C GLY A 198 -10.61 -12.25 -0.33
N SER A 199 -11.41 -12.89 -1.19
CA SER A 199 -12.25 -14.03 -0.80
C SER A 199 -11.91 -15.25 -1.63
N ILE A 200 -11.77 -16.41 -0.97
CA ILE A 200 -11.64 -17.73 -1.62
C ILE A 200 -12.98 -18.33 -2.00
N LYS A 201 -14.09 -17.84 -1.41
CA LYS A 201 -15.45 -18.28 -1.71
C LYS A 201 -16.14 -17.22 -2.57
N SER A 202 -16.64 -17.66 -3.72
CA SER A 202 -17.53 -16.83 -4.52
C SER A 202 -18.84 -16.60 -3.75
N ASN A 203 -19.33 -15.36 -3.75
CA ASN A 203 -20.63 -14.97 -3.19
C ASN A 203 -20.88 -15.25 -1.69
N ASP A 204 -19.83 -15.40 -0.87
CA ASP A 204 -19.93 -15.48 0.59
C ASP A 204 -19.22 -14.27 1.22
N PRO A 205 -19.89 -13.10 1.31
CA PRO A 205 -19.30 -11.88 1.84
C PRO A 205 -19.21 -11.95 3.36
N LEU A 206 -18.32 -12.80 3.88
CA LEU A 206 -17.92 -12.79 5.30
C LEU A 206 -16.98 -11.61 5.55
N THR A 207 -17.54 -10.41 5.46
CA THR A 207 -16.80 -9.16 5.64
C THR A 207 -17.08 -8.57 7.01
N ILE A 208 -16.10 -7.88 7.60
CA ILE A 208 -16.31 -7.11 8.83
C ILE A 208 -17.47 -6.12 8.70
N TRP A 209 -17.73 -5.63 7.49
CA TRP A 209 -18.80 -4.69 7.20
C TRP A 209 -20.21 -5.28 7.31
N GLU A 210 -20.37 -6.59 7.13
CA GLU A 210 -21.65 -7.26 7.38
C GLU A 210 -22.00 -7.17 8.87
N PHE A 211 -21.03 -7.44 9.76
CA PHE A 211 -21.23 -7.32 11.21
C PHE A 211 -21.49 -5.88 11.66
N VAL A 212 -20.73 -4.92 11.14
CA VAL A 212 -20.95 -3.49 11.43
C VAL A 212 -22.33 -3.04 10.93
N GLY A 213 -22.72 -3.48 9.73
CA GLY A 213 -24.05 -3.19 9.17
C GLY A 213 -25.19 -3.69 10.06
N LEU A 214 -25.09 -4.90 10.61
CA LEU A 214 -26.07 -5.43 11.55
C LEU A 214 -26.20 -4.57 12.80
N LYS A 215 -25.09 -4.12 13.39
CA LYS A 215 -25.13 -3.26 14.58
C LYS A 215 -25.72 -1.89 14.30
N LEU A 216 -25.42 -1.30 13.14
CA LEU A 216 -26.04 -0.05 12.72
C LEU A 216 -27.54 -0.21 12.46
N HIS A 217 -27.97 -1.36 11.93
CA HIS A 217 -29.38 -1.66 11.74
C HIS A 217 -30.11 -1.73 13.09
N ASP A 218 -29.53 -2.43 14.09
CA ASP A 218 -30.07 -2.49 15.46
C ASP A 218 -30.29 -1.06 16.02
N MET A 219 -29.32 -0.17 15.86
CA MET A 219 -29.39 1.22 16.36
C MET A 219 -30.47 2.08 15.67
N VAL A 220 -30.83 1.78 14.43
CA VAL A 220 -31.90 2.49 13.69
C VAL A 220 -33.29 1.95 14.07
N ALA A 221 -33.35 0.71 14.57
CA ALA A 221 -34.58 0.07 14.98
C ALA A 221 -35.01 0.41 16.43
N GLU A 222 -34.16 1.08 17.20
CA GLU A 222 -34.45 1.65 18.54
C GLU A 222 -35.20 2.99 18.45
#